data_AF-A0A7V3NQD5-F1
#
_entry.id   AF-A0A7V3NQD5-F1
#
_cell.length_a   1.000
_cell.length_b   1.000
_cell.length_c   1.000
_cell.angle_alpha   90.00
_cell.angle_beta   90.00
_cell.angle_gamma   90.00
#
_symmetry.space_group_name_H-M   'P 1'
#
loop_
_entity.id
_entity.type
_entity.pdbx_description
1 polymer ?
#
loop_
_entity_poly.entity_id
_entity_poly.type
_entity_poly.pdbx_seq_one_letter_code
_entity_poly.pdbx_strand_id
1 'polypeptide(L)'
;MARTKSGLIYSLAKLPQVLEKNSELEKRIARLEKIILGTTPAKRGPKPGRKRGRKPGRRGRKPGPKPKAKRLCTVPGCGRPHYAKGLCASHYQTALRKKKLAKKA
;
A
#
# COMPACT_ATOMS: atom_id res chain seq x y z
N MET A 1 -45.28 -14.70 -47.24
CA MET A 1 -45.17 -16.07 -46.68
C MET A 1 -45.78 -16.09 -45.29
N ALA A 2 -46.89 -16.80 -45.09
CA ALA A 2 -47.51 -16.94 -43.77
C ALA A 2 -46.64 -17.86 -42.89
N ARG A 3 -46.43 -17.51 -41.61
CA ARG A 3 -45.72 -18.39 -40.67
C ARG A 3 -46.50 -19.69 -40.54
N THR A 4 -45.84 -20.84 -40.73
CA THR A 4 -46.48 -22.14 -40.52
C THR A 4 -46.90 -22.27 -39.05
N LYS A 5 -48.02 -22.96 -38.81
CA LYS A 5 -48.57 -23.17 -37.47
C LYS A 5 -47.53 -23.80 -36.52
N SER A 6 -46.70 -24.72 -37.04
CA SER A 6 -45.58 -25.32 -36.32
C SER A 6 -44.47 -24.32 -35.97
N GLY A 7 -44.15 -23.39 -36.87
CA GLY A 7 -43.19 -22.30 -36.62
C GLY A 7 -43.66 -21.32 -35.54
N LEU A 8 -44.97 -21.02 -35.51
CA LEU A 8 -45.57 -20.20 -34.45
C LEU A 8 -45.48 -20.92 -33.09
N ILE A 9 -45.85 -22.19 -33.02
CA ILE A 9 -45.78 -22.99 -31.78
C ILE A 9 -44.34 -23.06 -31.25
N TYR A 10 -43.35 -23.31 -32.11
CA TYR A 10 -41.94 -23.33 -31.72
C TYR A 10 -41.48 -21.98 -31.13
N SER A 11 -41.83 -20.87 -31.79
CA SER A 11 -41.49 -19.52 -31.30
C SER A 11 -42.17 -19.18 -29.97
N LEU A 12 -43.44 -19.55 -29.80
CA LEU A 12 -44.20 -19.37 -28.57
C LEU A 12 -43.64 -20.22 -27.42
N ALA A 13 -43.21 -21.45 -27.69
CA ALA A 13 -42.57 -22.31 -26.69
C ALA A 13 -41.22 -21.75 -26.21
N LYS A 14 -40.50 -21.02 -27.07
CA LYS A 14 -39.20 -20.42 -26.73
C LYS A 14 -39.29 -19.07 -26.03
N LEU A 15 -40.43 -18.37 -26.17
CA LEU A 15 -40.70 -17.07 -25.57
C LEU A 15 -40.35 -16.97 -24.07
N PRO A 16 -40.75 -17.90 -23.17
CA PRO A 16 -40.41 -17.81 -21.75
C PRO A 16 -38.90 -17.80 -21.52
N GLN A 17 -38.14 -18.64 -22.24
CA GLN A 17 -36.67 -18.65 -22.13
C GLN A 17 -36.02 -17.37 -22.64
N VAL A 18 -36.62 -16.72 -23.64
CA VAL A 18 -36.16 -15.43 -24.15
C VAL A 18 -36.45 -14.32 -23.13
N LEU A 19 -37.62 -14.34 -22.50
CA LEU A 19 -37.99 -13.38 -21.45
C LEU A 19 -37.07 -13.49 -20.23
N GLU A 20 -36.75 -14.70 -19.78
CA GLU A 20 -35.77 -14.93 -18.70
C GLU A 20 -34.40 -14.34 -19.04
N LYS A 21 -33.90 -14.59 -20.26
CA LYS A 21 -32.62 -14.02 -20.73
C LYS A 21 -32.65 -12.50 -20.80
N ASN A 22 -33.76 -11.92 -21.24
CA ASN A 22 -33.92 -10.46 -21.28
C ASN A 22 -33.88 -9.87 -19.87
N SER A 23 -34.53 -10.49 -18.88
CA SER A 23 -34.46 -10.05 -17.48
C SER A 23 -33.02 -10.09 -16.91
N GLU A 24 -32.22 -11.07 -17.34
CA GLU A 24 -30.82 -11.20 -16.95
C GLU A 24 -29.95 -10.13 -17.63
N LEU A 25 -30.22 -9.81 -18.89
CA LEU A 25 -29.55 -8.72 -19.60
C LEU A 25 -29.86 -7.36 -18.97
N GLU A 26 -31.12 -7.10 -18.60
CA GLU A 26 -31.52 -5.88 -17.89
C GLU A 26 -30.76 -5.72 -16.57
N LYS A 27 -30.62 -6.80 -15.78
CA LYS A 27 -29.82 -6.80 -14.54
C LYS A 27 -28.35 -6.48 -14.79
N ARG A 28 -27.77 -6.96 -15.91
CA ARG A 28 -26.38 -6.67 -16.30
C ARG A 28 -26.21 -5.23 -16.73
N ILE A 29 -27.13 -4.69 -17.52
CA ILE A 29 -27.14 -3.29 -17.96
C ILE A 29 -27.22 -2.37 -16.73
N ALA A 30 -28.15 -2.61 -15.81
CA ALA A 30 -28.27 -1.84 -14.58
C ALA A 30 -27.01 -1.89 -13.70
N ARG A 31 -26.24 -2.98 -13.74
CA ARG A 31 -24.92 -3.06 -13.07
C ARG A 31 -23.88 -2.20 -13.78
N LEU A 32 -23.83 -2.25 -15.12
CA LEU A 32 -22.90 -1.46 -15.93
C LEU A 32 -23.16 0.04 -15.81
N GLU A 33 -24.43 0.46 -15.80
CA GLU A 33 -24.82 1.86 -15.57
C GLU A 33 -24.28 2.38 -14.24
N LYS A 34 -24.44 1.60 -13.16
CA LYS A 34 -23.91 1.97 -11.84
C LYS A 34 -22.37 2.07 -11.82
N ILE A 35 -21.68 1.27 -12.64
CA ILE A 35 -20.22 1.31 -12.78
C ILE A 35 -19.80 2.57 -13.54
N ILE A 36 -20.43 2.87 -14.68
CA ILE A 36 -20.14 4.03 -15.51
C ILE A 36 -20.39 5.33 -14.72
N LEU A 37 -21.51 5.40 -14.00
CA LEU A 37 -21.88 6.55 -13.16
C LEU A 37 -21.07 6.61 -11.85
N GLY A 38 -20.24 5.61 -11.54
CA GLY A 38 -19.44 5.57 -10.32
C GLY A 38 -20.27 5.44 -9.02
N THR A 39 -21.55 5.10 -9.12
CA THR A 39 -22.46 4.93 -7.97
C THR A 39 -22.35 3.54 -7.35
N THR A 40 -21.72 2.57 -8.02
CA THR A 40 -21.33 1.32 -7.36
C THR A 40 -20.30 1.60 -6.27
N PRO A 41 -20.49 1.11 -5.03
CA PRO A 41 -19.49 1.26 -3.99
C PRO A 41 -18.21 0.55 -4.43
N ALA A 42 -17.12 1.30 -4.56
CA ALA A 42 -15.81 0.71 -4.71
C ALA A 42 -15.61 -0.29 -3.57
N LYS A 43 -15.15 -1.52 -3.86
CA LYS A 43 -14.67 -2.47 -2.86
C LYS A 43 -13.42 -1.88 -2.18
N ARG A 44 -13.61 -0.86 -1.34
CA ARG A 44 -12.61 -0.28 -0.44
C ARG A 44 -12.52 -1.19 0.78
N GLY A 45 -12.11 -2.43 0.55
CA GLY A 45 -11.57 -3.24 1.64
C GLY A 45 -10.25 -2.61 2.10
N PRO A 46 -9.81 -2.83 3.35
CA PRO A 46 -8.44 -2.54 3.70
C PRO A 46 -7.55 -3.22 2.66
N LYS A 47 -6.70 -2.44 1.96
CA LYS A 47 -5.67 -3.01 1.08
C LYS A 47 -5.03 -4.15 1.86
N PRO A 48 -4.83 -5.36 1.27
CA PRO A 48 -4.07 -6.39 1.93
C PRO A 48 -2.75 -5.74 2.29
N GLY A 49 -2.59 -5.40 3.57
CA GLY A 49 -1.40 -4.77 4.04
C GLY A 49 -0.32 -5.76 3.66
N ARG A 50 0.66 -5.35 2.84
CA ARG A 50 1.96 -6.01 2.93
C ARG A 50 2.21 -5.99 4.42
N LYS A 51 2.24 -7.17 5.07
CA LYS A 51 2.73 -7.31 6.43
C LYS A 51 4.19 -6.88 6.34
N ARG A 52 4.45 -5.57 6.24
CA ARG A 52 5.65 -4.94 6.75
C ARG A 52 5.50 -5.18 8.23
N GLY A 53 5.76 -6.43 8.64
CA GLY A 53 5.93 -6.77 10.02
C GLY A 53 6.86 -5.69 10.52
N ARG A 54 6.37 -4.86 11.44
CA ARG A 54 7.28 -4.19 12.34
C ARG A 54 8.02 -5.37 12.94
N LYS A 55 9.23 -5.69 12.43
CA LYS A 55 10.11 -6.67 13.07
C LYS A 55 10.01 -6.31 14.53
N PRO A 56 9.54 -7.21 15.43
CA PRO A 56 9.48 -6.88 16.83
C PRO A 56 10.89 -6.43 17.18
N GLY A 57 11.05 -5.12 17.37
CA GLY A 57 12.35 -4.55 17.70
C GLY A 57 12.80 -5.34 18.90
N ARG A 58 13.96 -5.99 18.79
CA ARG A 58 14.53 -6.93 19.77
C ARG A 58 14.05 -6.58 21.19
N ARG A 59 12.96 -7.20 21.63
CA ARG A 59 12.44 -7.05 22.99
C ARG A 59 13.51 -7.71 23.85
N GLY A 60 14.34 -6.89 24.49
CA GLY A 60 15.47 -7.41 25.28
C GLY A 60 16.81 -6.72 25.11
N ARG A 61 16.95 -5.61 24.36
CA ARG A 61 18.13 -4.76 24.58
C ARG A 61 17.87 -3.90 25.83
N LYS A 62 18.31 -4.37 27.00
CA LYS A 62 18.51 -3.50 28.16
C LYS A 62 19.36 -2.30 27.67
N PRO A 63 18.97 -1.03 27.95
CA PRO A 63 19.84 0.08 27.63
C PRO A 63 21.18 -0.17 28.32
N GLY A 64 22.26 -0.22 27.54
CA GLY A 64 23.61 -0.35 28.09
C GLY A 64 23.90 0.82 29.05
N PRO A 65 24.91 0.69 29.93
CA PRO A 65 25.27 1.76 30.84
C PRO A 65 25.54 3.04 30.04
N LYS A 66 24.85 4.14 30.40
CA LYS A 66 25.14 5.46 29.82
C LYS A 66 26.59 5.81 30.19
N PRO A 67 27.51 6.03 29.23
CA PRO A 67 28.88 6.36 29.58
C PRO A 67 28.91 7.67 30.38
N LYS A 68 29.59 7.63 31.53
CA LYS A 68 29.74 8.79 32.43
C LYS A 68 30.82 9.74 31.89
N ALA A 69 30.62 11.03 32.19
CA ALA A 69 31.43 12.22 31.87
C ALA A 69 31.17 12.88 30.50
N LYS A 70 30.48 14.03 30.59
CA LYS A 70 30.02 14.94 29.54
C LYS A 70 31.19 15.65 28.86
N ARG A 71 31.93 14.98 27.99
CA ARG A 71 32.80 15.71 27.05
C ARG A 71 31.90 16.44 26.06
N LEU A 72 32.18 17.70 25.75
CA LEU A 72 31.51 18.41 24.67
C LEU A 72 32.18 18.08 23.34
N CYS A 73 31.50 18.41 22.25
CA CYS A 73 32.10 18.35 20.94
C CYS A 73 33.32 19.28 20.89
N THR A 74 34.43 18.81 20.34
CA THR A 74 35.64 19.62 20.12
C THR A 74 35.50 20.65 18.99
N VAL A 75 34.32 20.73 18.36
CA VAL A 75 34.07 21.70 17.29
C VAL A 75 33.74 23.05 17.94
N PRO A 76 34.45 24.13 17.59
CA PRO A 76 34.18 25.45 18.15
C PRO A 76 32.72 25.84 17.89
N GLY A 77 32.04 26.34 18.93
CA GLY A 77 30.61 26.65 18.88
C GLY A 77 29.66 25.45 19.02
N CYS A 78 30.15 24.22 19.19
CA CYS A 78 29.30 23.04 19.35
C CYS A 78 29.21 22.59 20.82
N GLY A 79 28.22 23.10 21.56
CA GLY A 79 27.92 22.69 22.94
C GLY A 79 27.23 21.33 23.08
N ARG A 80 27.25 20.47 22.05
CA ARG A 80 26.56 19.17 22.08
C ARG A 80 27.42 18.10 22.78
N PRO A 81 26.80 17.12 23.44
CA PRO A 81 27.54 16.04 24.07
C PRO A 81 28.32 15.23 23.03
N HIS A 82 29.56 14.91 23.40
CA HIS A 82 30.46 14.03 22.68
C HIS A 82 29.85 12.64 22.54
N TYR A 83 29.81 12.13 21.31
CA TYR A 83 29.35 10.79 20.99
C TYR A 83 30.53 9.83 20.81
N ALA A 84 31.50 10.19 19.96
CA ALA A 84 32.72 9.41 19.72
C ALA A 84 33.82 10.29 19.07
N LYS A 85 35.10 9.98 19.34
CA LYS A 85 36.29 10.64 18.76
C LYS A 85 36.34 12.18 18.90
N GLY A 86 35.93 12.73 20.04
CA GLY A 86 35.83 14.17 20.28
C GLY A 86 34.63 14.86 19.63
N LEU A 87 33.85 14.17 18.78
CA LEU A 87 32.75 14.77 18.03
C LEU A 87 31.36 14.39 18.57
N CYS A 88 30.37 15.29 18.42
CA CYS A 88 28.96 14.99 18.65
C CYS A 88 28.43 14.01 17.57
N ALA A 89 27.27 13.41 17.80
CA ALA A 89 26.71 12.39 16.88
C ALA A 89 26.61 12.89 15.42
N SER A 90 26.22 14.16 15.22
CA SER A 90 26.09 14.77 13.90
C SER A 90 27.46 14.99 13.22
N HIS A 91 28.42 15.56 13.96
CA HIS A 91 29.78 15.78 13.44
C HIS A 91 30.53 14.48 13.21
N TYR A 92 30.29 13.46 14.02
CA TYR A 92 30.85 12.13 13.83
C TYR A 92 30.32 11.47 12.54
N GLN A 93 29.01 11.56 12.28
CA GLN A 93 28.40 10.99 11.06
C GLN A 93 28.87 11.69 9.78
N THR A 94 28.96 13.02 9.80
CA THR A 94 29.48 13.80 8.65
C THR A 94 30.95 13.48 8.39
N ALA A 95 31.78 13.38 9.42
CA ALA A 95 33.17 12.94 9.29
C ALA A 95 33.28 11.52 8.71
N LEU A 96 32.42 10.58 9.12
CA LEU A 96 32.37 9.24 8.55
C LEU A 96 31.93 9.23 7.07
N ARG A 97 30.97 10.07 6.70
CA ARG A 97 30.54 10.21 5.29
C ARG A 97 31.70 10.73 4.43
N LYS A 98 32.40 11.77 4.89
CA LYS A 98 33.62 12.29 4.22
C LYS A 98 34.68 11.20 4.07
N LYS A 99 34.97 10.44 5.13
CA LYS A 99 35.92 9.31 5.09
C LYS A 99 35.51 8.19 4.11
N LYS A 100 34.21 7.92 3.98
CA LYS A 100 33.70 6.94 3.00
C LYS A 100 33.85 7.42 1.56
N LEU A 101 33.63 8.72 1.31
CA LEU A 101 33.83 9.32 -0.01
C LEU A 101 35.32 9.29 -0.38
N ALA A 102 36.21 9.62 0.55
CA ALA A 102 37.66 9.56 0.36
C ALA A 102 38.23 8.14 0.17
N LYS A 103 37.48 7.09 0.57
CA LYS A 103 37.86 5.69 0.33
C LYS A 103 37.33 5.12 -0.98
N LYS A 104 36.41 5.84 -1.64
CA LYS A 104 35.77 5.43 -2.89
C LYS A 104 36.36 6.12 -4.11
N ALA A 105 37.14 7.17 -3.90
CA ALA A 105 38.08 7.72 -4.87
C ALA A 105 39.39 6.94 -4.75
#